data_AF-M1CDB2-F1
#
_entry.id   AF-M1CDB2-F1
#
_cell.length_a   1.000
_cell.length_b   1.000
_cell.length_c   1.000
_cell.angle_alpha   90.00
_cell.angle_beta   90.00
_cell.angle_gamma   90.00
#
_symmetry.space_group_name_H-M   'P 1'
#
loop_
_entity.id
_entity.type
_entity.pdbx_description
1 polymer ?
#
loop_
_entity_poly.entity_id
_entity_poly.type
_entity_poly.pdbx_seq_one_letter_code
_entity_poly.pdbx_strand_id
1 'polypeptide(L)'
;MEICRLLLFFAAISPIFRLIHATSGEDDPIYQACVGHCKETGCVGEKCFQHCNFSSGENPIDGPWYLQEPLYQRWKQWDCLSDCRYHCMIAREEGRQKLGLQPIKYHRKWPFQRVYGIQEPVSVAFSVLNLAIQFHGWVSFFILVNYNLPFSPKKKPYYEYTGLWHIYAILSMNSWIWSAVSHSRDVELTEKLDYSSVVAFIGYSLLVAILRAFNVRDEASRVMIAAPIVAFVTTHILYLNFYQLDYGMSHSSMTFFLLNNA
;
A
#
# COMPACT_ATOMS: atom_id res chain seq x y z
N MET A 1 16.95 -33.34 -12.70
CA MET A 1 15.82 -33.81 -11.86
C MET A 1 15.33 -32.75 -10.87
N GLU A 2 16.21 -31.94 -10.27
CA GLU A 2 15.86 -30.85 -9.33
C GLU A 2 14.89 -29.79 -9.93
N ILE A 3 15.09 -29.40 -11.19
CA ILE A 3 14.27 -28.37 -11.89
C ILE A 3 12.81 -28.81 -12.10
N CYS A 4 12.56 -30.12 -12.25
CA CYS A 4 11.24 -30.66 -12.50
C CYS A 4 10.37 -30.70 -11.22
N ARG A 5 11.02 -30.78 -10.04
CA ARG A 5 10.35 -30.65 -8.74
C ARG A 5 9.93 -29.21 -8.43
N LEU A 6 10.66 -28.22 -8.95
CA LEU A 6 10.36 -26.79 -8.81
C LEU A 6 9.00 -26.45 -9.44
N LEU A 7 8.73 -26.95 -10.65
CA LEU A 7 7.49 -26.69 -11.38
C LEU A 7 6.27 -27.36 -10.72
N LEU A 8 6.45 -28.54 -10.11
CA LEU A 8 5.39 -29.24 -9.39
C LEU A 8 5.01 -28.55 -8.06
N PHE A 9 5.96 -27.86 -7.42
CA PHE A 9 5.69 -27.09 -6.19
C PHE A 9 4.91 -25.80 -6.49
N PHE A 10 5.20 -25.12 -7.59
CA PHE A 10 4.44 -23.93 -8.03
C PHE A 10 3.05 -24.30 -8.57
N ALA A 11 2.87 -25.48 -9.18
CA ALA A 11 1.57 -25.96 -9.65
C ALA A 11 0.61 -26.38 -8.53
N ALA A 12 1.14 -26.76 -7.35
CA ALA A 12 0.33 -27.20 -6.21
C ALA A 12 -0.28 -26.04 -5.38
N ILE A 13 0.14 -24.79 -5.62
CA ILE A 13 -0.37 -23.58 -4.95
C ILE A 13 -1.22 -22.76 -5.94
N SER A 14 -2.16 -23.42 -6.63
CA SER A 14 -3.27 -22.72 -7.29
C SER A 14 -4.46 -22.74 -6.33
N PRO A 15 -4.78 -21.62 -5.65
CA PRO A 15 -5.83 -21.60 -4.66
C PRO A 15 -7.20 -21.44 -5.32
N ILE A 16 -8.16 -22.06 -4.67
CA ILE A 16 -9.60 -21.91 -4.88
C ILE A 16 -9.96 -20.42 -4.72
N PHE A 17 -10.11 -19.71 -5.83
CA PHE A 17 -10.71 -18.37 -5.83
C PHE A 17 -12.23 -18.53 -5.66
N ARG A 18 -12.71 -18.56 -4.40
CA ARG A 18 -14.13 -18.29 -4.15
C ARG A 18 -14.37 -16.79 -4.36
N LEU A 19 -15.19 -16.44 -5.34
CA LEU A 19 -15.72 -15.08 -5.48
C LEU A 19 -16.57 -14.76 -4.24
N ILE A 20 -16.06 -13.89 -3.38
CA ILE A 20 -16.87 -13.23 -2.36
C ILE A 20 -17.46 -11.99 -3.04
N HIS A 21 -18.76 -12.04 -3.36
CA HIS A 21 -19.49 -10.84 -3.74
C HIS A 21 -19.68 -9.97 -2.50
N ALA A 22 -18.88 -8.92 -2.37
CA ALA A 22 -19.14 -7.84 -1.44
C ALA A 22 -20.05 -6.81 -2.13
N THR A 23 -21.26 -6.61 -1.63
CA THR A 23 -22.12 -5.48 -2.04
C THR A 23 -21.41 -4.17 -1.65
N SER A 24 -21.17 -3.30 -2.64
CA SER A 24 -20.46 -2.04 -2.41
C SER A 24 -21.38 -1.04 -1.71
N GLY A 25 -20.91 -0.40 -0.65
CA GLY A 25 -21.62 0.72 -0.02
C GLY A 25 -21.75 1.95 -0.94
N GLU A 26 -21.02 1.96 -2.06
CA GLU A 26 -21.10 3.00 -3.10
C GLU A 26 -22.46 3.06 -3.78
N ASP A 27 -23.19 1.94 -3.84
CA ASP A 27 -24.51 1.84 -4.47
C ASP A 27 -25.64 2.31 -3.54
N ASP A 28 -25.33 2.69 -2.30
CA ASP A 28 -26.33 3.19 -1.36
C ASP A 28 -26.80 4.61 -1.78
N PRO A 29 -28.08 4.79 -2.13
CA PRO A 29 -28.60 6.07 -2.62
C PRO A 29 -28.52 7.18 -1.56
N ILE A 30 -28.59 6.83 -0.27
CA ILE A 30 -28.48 7.79 0.83
C ILE A 30 -27.04 8.31 0.92
N TYR A 31 -26.07 7.42 0.73
CA TYR A 31 -24.66 7.79 0.69
C TYR A 31 -24.36 8.70 -0.51
N GLN A 32 -24.83 8.33 -1.71
CA GLN A 32 -24.63 9.15 -2.92
C GLN A 32 -25.26 10.54 -2.79
N ALA A 33 -26.48 10.63 -2.25
CA ALA A 33 -27.16 11.90 -2.01
C ALA A 33 -26.37 12.79 -1.03
N CYS A 34 -25.83 12.21 0.06
CA CYS A 34 -24.98 12.94 1.00
C CYS A 34 -23.72 13.49 0.35
N VAL A 35 -23.02 12.67 -0.46
CA VAL A 35 -21.79 13.10 -1.13
C VAL A 35 -22.07 14.20 -2.16
N GLY A 36 -23.16 14.09 -2.91
CA GLY A 36 -23.62 15.14 -3.83
C GLY A 36 -23.89 16.45 -3.11
N HIS A 37 -24.67 16.41 -2.03
CA HIS A 37 -24.99 17.58 -1.23
C HIS A 37 -23.76 18.23 -0.60
N CYS A 38 -22.83 17.43 -0.05
CA CYS A 38 -21.59 17.95 0.53
C CYS A 38 -20.67 18.58 -0.51
N LYS A 39 -20.65 18.06 -1.75
CA LYS A 39 -19.86 18.66 -2.83
C LYS A 39 -20.36 20.06 -3.21
N GLU A 40 -21.66 20.29 -3.12
CA GLU A 40 -22.28 21.59 -3.44
C GLU A 40 -22.20 22.58 -2.27
N THR A 41 -22.44 22.12 -1.04
CA THR A 41 -22.54 22.98 0.15
C THR A 41 -21.27 23.06 0.97
N GLY A 42 -20.33 22.12 0.79
CA GLY A 42 -19.15 21.96 1.62
C GLY A 42 -19.45 21.45 3.04
N CYS A 43 -20.66 20.93 3.31
CA CYS A 43 -21.09 20.54 4.65
C CYS A 43 -21.72 19.14 4.69
N VAL A 44 -21.49 18.45 5.81
CA VAL A 44 -22.20 17.20 6.20
C VAL A 44 -22.84 17.43 7.57
N GLY A 45 -24.15 17.65 7.59
CA GLY A 45 -24.87 18.02 8.81
C GLY A 45 -24.36 19.35 9.37
N GLU A 46 -23.91 19.36 10.63
CA GLU A 46 -23.36 20.56 11.29
C GLU A 46 -21.87 20.80 11.00
N LYS A 47 -21.19 19.85 10.34
CA LYS A 47 -19.75 19.94 10.04
C LYS A 47 -19.55 20.51 8.62
N CYS A 48 -18.97 21.71 8.54
CA CYS A 48 -18.61 22.35 7.28
C CYS A 48 -17.09 22.42 7.10
N PHE A 49 -16.61 22.18 5.89
CA PHE A 49 -15.19 22.21 5.55
C PHE A 49 -14.84 23.51 4.85
N GLN A 50 -14.00 24.35 5.48
CA GLN A 50 -13.63 25.66 4.90
C GLN A 50 -12.92 25.54 3.55
N HIS A 51 -12.16 24.45 3.33
CA HIS A 51 -11.48 24.18 2.07
C HIS A 51 -12.41 23.67 0.95
N CYS A 52 -13.69 23.38 1.27
CA CYS A 52 -14.72 23.00 0.31
C CYS A 52 -15.55 24.19 -0.20
N ASN A 53 -15.34 25.40 0.32
CA ASN A 53 -16.13 26.55 -0.10
C ASN A 53 -15.80 26.93 -1.55
N PHE A 54 -16.66 26.50 -2.47
CA PHE A 54 -16.77 27.08 -3.80
C PHE A 54 -17.46 28.45 -3.66
N SER A 55 -16.74 29.45 -3.14
CA SER A 55 -17.18 30.83 -3.33
C SER A 55 -17.11 31.11 -4.83
N SER A 56 -18.28 31.10 -5.47
CA SER A 56 -18.46 31.64 -6.80
C SER A 56 -18.07 33.12 -6.78
N GLY A 57 -16.85 33.45 -7.21
CA GLY A 57 -16.51 34.81 -7.63
C GLY A 57 -15.59 35.63 -6.73
N GLU A 58 -14.49 35.07 -6.23
CA GLU A 58 -13.31 35.90 -5.94
C GLU A 58 -12.14 35.45 -6.82
N ASN A 59 -11.80 36.29 -7.80
CA ASN A 59 -10.54 36.21 -8.53
C ASN A 59 -9.39 36.17 -7.50
N PRO A 60 -8.38 35.30 -7.66
CA PRO A 60 -7.18 35.36 -6.84
C PRO A 60 -6.35 36.56 -7.29
N ILE A 61 -6.76 37.77 -6.89
CA ILE A 61 -5.96 38.98 -7.06
C ILE A 61 -5.13 39.18 -5.79
N ASP A 62 -3.83 38.95 -5.97
CA ASP A 62 -2.71 39.53 -5.21
C ASP A 62 -2.70 39.34 -3.69
N GLY A 63 -2.63 38.08 -3.25
CA GLY A 63 -2.11 37.73 -1.93
C GLY A 63 -0.58 37.69 -1.94
N PRO A 64 0.12 38.29 -0.96
CA PRO A 64 1.56 38.14 -0.86
C PRO A 64 2.01 36.68 -0.82
N TRP A 65 3.08 36.35 -1.56
CA TRP A 65 3.62 34.99 -1.74
C TRP A 65 3.93 34.22 -0.44
N TYR A 66 4.01 34.92 0.70
CA TYR A 66 4.26 34.35 2.03
C TYR A 66 2.99 33.88 2.79
N LEU A 67 1.79 34.13 2.26
CA LEU A 67 0.53 33.57 2.79
C LEU A 67 0.19 32.19 2.20
N GLN A 68 1.08 31.65 1.38
CA GLN A 68 0.93 30.30 0.85
C GLN A 68 1.09 29.31 2.01
N GLU A 69 0.02 28.57 2.29
CA GLU A 69 0.02 27.59 3.39
C GLU A 69 1.25 26.67 3.30
N PRO A 70 1.97 26.44 4.41
CA PRO A 70 3.14 25.59 4.39
C PRO A 70 2.79 24.20 3.86
N LEU A 71 3.69 23.59 3.10
CA LEU A 71 3.47 22.29 2.44
C LEU A 71 3.00 21.19 3.42
N TYR A 72 3.44 21.25 4.68
CA TYR A 72 2.97 20.37 5.75
C TYR A 72 1.48 20.52 6.09
N GLN A 73 0.95 21.74 6.01
CA GLN A 73 -0.46 22.04 6.26
C GLN A 73 -1.33 21.64 5.06
N ARG A 74 -0.82 21.86 3.83
CA ARG A 74 -1.44 21.33 2.61
C ARG A 74 -1.43 19.79 2.56
N TRP A 75 -0.40 19.14 3.09
CA TRP A 75 -0.34 17.68 3.20
C TRP A 75 -1.31 17.11 4.24
N LYS A 76 -1.57 17.87 5.33
CA LYS A 76 -2.59 17.53 6.33
C LYS A 76 -4.02 17.71 5.83
N GLN A 77 -4.25 18.70 4.98
CA GLN A 77 -5.58 18.98 4.41
C GLN A 77 -5.98 17.85 3.46
N TRP A 78 -7.20 17.35 3.64
CA TRP A 78 -7.82 16.38 2.74
C TRP A 78 -8.47 17.11 1.57
N ASP A 79 -8.60 16.43 0.43
CA ASP A 79 -9.35 16.99 -0.70
C ASP A 79 -10.83 17.07 -0.30
N CYS A 80 -11.53 18.12 -0.72
CA CYS A 80 -12.93 18.32 -0.39
C CYS A 80 -13.80 17.07 -0.66
N LEU A 81 -13.60 16.44 -1.83
CA LEU A 81 -14.30 15.21 -2.19
C LEU A 81 -13.99 14.05 -1.23
N SER A 82 -12.74 13.93 -0.77
CA SER A 82 -12.32 12.87 0.14
C SER A 82 -12.89 13.04 1.55
N ASP A 83 -13.04 14.28 2.03
CA ASP A 83 -13.69 14.58 3.31
C ASP A 83 -15.20 14.39 3.24
N CYS A 84 -15.86 14.84 2.18
CA CYS A 84 -17.27 14.56 1.95
C CYS A 84 -17.56 13.05 1.95
N ARG A 85 -16.77 12.25 1.19
CA ARG A 85 -16.92 10.79 1.16
C ARG A 85 -16.72 10.17 2.54
N TYR A 86 -15.71 10.59 3.27
CA TYR A 86 -15.41 10.07 4.61
C TYR A 86 -16.55 10.38 5.61
N HIS A 87 -16.99 11.64 5.69
CA HIS A 87 -18.00 12.04 6.65
C HIS A 87 -19.39 11.47 6.32
N CYS A 88 -19.75 11.40 5.04
CA CYS A 88 -20.98 10.72 4.62
C CYS A 88 -20.96 9.21 4.90
N MET A 89 -19.82 8.55 4.70
CA MET A 89 -19.64 7.14 5.06
C MET A 89 -19.84 6.93 6.57
N ILE A 90 -19.19 7.72 7.41
CA ILE A 90 -19.32 7.60 8.88
C ILE A 90 -20.75 7.85 9.33
N ALA A 91 -21.40 8.91 8.83
CA ALA A 91 -22.80 9.21 9.17
C ALA A 91 -23.76 8.08 8.75
N ARG A 92 -23.51 7.45 7.59
CA ARG A 92 -24.31 6.33 7.12
C ARG A 92 -24.14 5.09 8.00
N GLU A 93 -22.91 4.79 8.38
CA GLU A 93 -22.58 3.65 9.22
C GLU A 93 -23.08 3.80 10.65
N GLU A 94 -23.09 5.01 11.22
CA GLU A 94 -23.75 5.29 12.49
C GLU A 94 -25.26 4.97 12.43
N GLY A 95 -25.92 5.29 11.32
CA GLY A 95 -27.31 4.92 11.07
C GLY A 95 -27.53 3.41 10.98
N ARG A 96 -26.63 2.69 10.29
CA ARG A 96 -26.67 1.22 10.15
C ARG A 96 -26.38 0.50 11.47
N GLN A 97 -25.46 1.03 12.27
CA GLN A 97 -25.13 0.51 13.59
C GLN A 97 -26.32 0.58 14.54
N LYS A 98 -27.10 1.68 14.50
CA LYS A 98 -28.36 1.81 15.26
C LYS A 98 -29.41 0.77 14.87
N LEU A 99 -29.36 0.28 13.63
CA LEU A 99 -30.23 -0.79 13.11
C LEU A 99 -29.65 -2.20 13.34
N GLY A 100 -28.50 -2.33 14.00
CA GLY A 100 -27.82 -3.61 14.22
C GLY A 100 -27.26 -4.26 12.95
N LEU A 101 -27.11 -3.49 11.86
CA LEU A 101 -26.56 -3.99 10.60
C LEU A 101 -25.03 -4.04 10.67
N GLN A 102 -24.46 -5.04 10.01
CA GLN A 102 -23.00 -5.18 9.89
C GLN A 102 -22.41 -4.05 9.02
N PRO A 103 -21.19 -3.60 9.30
CA PRO A 103 -20.55 -2.56 8.52
C PRO A 103 -20.26 -3.02 7.09
N ILE A 104 -20.31 -2.07 6.16
CA ILE A 104 -20.00 -2.33 4.74
C ILE A 104 -18.82 -1.48 4.27
N LYS A 105 -18.25 -1.89 3.14
CA LYS A 105 -17.07 -1.26 2.55
C LYS A 105 -17.51 -0.19 1.55
N TYR A 106 -16.96 1.03 1.64
CA TYR A 106 -17.22 2.15 0.71
C TYR A 106 -15.92 2.56 0.04
N HIS A 107 -15.89 2.69 -1.29
CA HIS A 107 -14.65 3.05 -2.02
C HIS A 107 -13.43 2.20 -1.62
N ARG A 108 -13.67 0.91 -1.38
CA ARG A 108 -12.68 -0.05 -0.86
C ARG A 108 -12.09 0.30 0.51
N LYS A 109 -12.74 1.15 1.29
CA LYS A 109 -12.36 1.51 2.65
C LYS A 109 -13.40 0.99 3.64
N TRP A 110 -12.92 0.58 4.80
CA TRP A 110 -13.78 0.34 5.96
C TRP A 110 -14.04 1.66 6.69
N PRO A 111 -15.16 1.78 7.42
CA PRO A 111 -15.53 3.00 8.12
C PRO A 111 -14.71 3.18 9.41
N PHE A 112 -13.40 3.32 9.29
CA PHE A 112 -12.50 3.59 10.40
C PHE A 112 -12.56 5.05 10.83
N GLN A 113 -12.53 5.31 12.13
CA GLN A 113 -12.48 6.67 12.65
C GLN A 113 -11.05 7.24 12.54
N ARG A 114 -10.92 8.37 11.86
CA ARG A 114 -9.68 9.16 11.80
C ARG A 114 -9.36 9.78 13.16
N VAL A 115 -8.10 9.71 13.58
CA VAL A 115 -7.63 10.29 14.84
C VAL A 115 -6.44 11.20 14.56
N TYR A 116 -6.50 12.48 14.97
CA TYR A 116 -5.46 13.49 14.70
C TYR A 116 -5.01 13.61 13.23
N GLY A 117 -5.91 13.33 12.27
CA GLY A 117 -5.61 13.38 10.83
C GLY A 117 -4.99 12.10 10.26
N ILE A 118 -4.76 11.07 11.08
CA ILE A 118 -4.31 9.74 10.67
C ILE A 118 -5.54 8.89 10.32
N GLN A 119 -5.52 8.23 9.16
CA GLN A 119 -6.63 7.37 8.72
C GLN A 119 -6.75 6.09 9.55
N GLU A 120 -5.64 5.37 9.73
CA GLU A 120 -5.63 4.08 10.44
C GLU A 120 -4.54 4.06 11.53
N PRO A 121 -4.80 4.65 12.72
CA PRO A 121 -3.76 4.84 13.74
C PRO A 121 -3.16 3.53 14.24
N VAL A 122 -3.96 2.47 14.34
CA VAL A 122 -3.51 1.15 14.77
C VAL A 122 -2.59 0.51 13.74
N SER A 123 -2.97 0.55 12.46
CA SER A 123 -2.14 0.04 11.35
C SER A 123 -0.80 0.78 11.28
N VAL A 124 -0.82 2.12 11.41
CA VAL A 124 0.41 2.94 11.45
C VAL A 124 1.32 2.54 12.62
N ALA A 125 0.76 2.36 13.82
CA ALA A 125 1.54 1.96 14.99
C ALA A 125 2.20 0.58 14.79
N PHE A 126 1.47 -0.39 14.23
CA PHE A 126 2.03 -1.70 13.91
C PHE A 126 3.11 -1.64 12.83
N SER A 127 2.95 -0.82 11.79
CA SER A 127 3.99 -0.64 10.76
C SER A 127 5.26 0.00 11.32
N VAL A 128 5.13 1.02 12.19
CA VAL A 128 6.28 1.64 12.87
C VAL A 128 6.98 0.67 13.81
N LEU A 129 6.23 -0.15 14.55
CA LEU A 129 6.82 -1.16 15.42
C LEU A 129 7.57 -2.23 14.61
N ASN A 130 7.01 -2.69 13.50
CA ASN A 130 7.71 -3.60 12.59
C ASN A 130 8.98 -2.98 12.02
N LEU A 131 8.93 -1.70 11.60
CA LEU A 131 10.09 -0.96 11.14
C LEU A 131 11.20 -0.92 12.21
N ALA A 132 10.85 -0.63 13.46
CA ALA A 132 11.79 -0.59 14.57
C ALA A 132 12.46 -1.95 14.82
N ILE A 133 11.68 -3.05 14.77
CA ILE A 133 12.21 -4.41 14.92
C ILE A 133 13.17 -4.75 13.76
N GLN A 134 12.80 -4.44 12.51
CA GLN A 134 13.67 -4.69 11.35
C GLN A 134 14.97 -3.87 11.42
N PHE A 135 14.88 -2.60 11.81
CA PHE A 135 16.05 -1.76 12.02
C PHE A 135 16.96 -2.32 13.12
N HIS A 136 16.40 -2.68 14.26
CA HIS A 136 17.16 -3.28 15.36
C HIS A 136 17.85 -4.58 14.92
N GLY A 137 17.15 -5.45 14.17
CA GLY A 137 17.72 -6.67 13.61
C GLY A 137 18.88 -6.40 12.64
N TRP A 138 18.74 -5.40 11.77
CA TRP A 138 19.78 -4.99 10.83
C TRP A 138 21.02 -4.44 11.54
N VAL A 139 20.85 -3.57 12.54
CA VAL A 139 21.97 -3.06 13.35
C VAL A 139 22.67 -4.21 14.09
N SER A 140 21.91 -5.12 14.70
CA SER A 140 22.46 -6.29 15.39
C SER A 140 23.31 -7.16 14.44
N PHE A 141 22.81 -7.41 13.22
CA PHE A 141 23.54 -8.14 12.19
C PHE A 141 24.79 -7.37 11.70
N PHE A 142 24.68 -6.06 11.51
CA PHE A 142 25.80 -5.21 11.12
C PHE A 142 26.92 -5.25 12.15
N ILE A 143 26.60 -5.19 13.44
CA ILE A 143 27.59 -5.30 14.52
C ILE A 143 28.25 -6.68 14.51
N LEU A 144 27.46 -7.75 14.39
CA LEU A 144 27.98 -9.13 14.31
C LEU A 144 29.00 -9.30 13.19
N VAL A 145 28.70 -8.79 11.99
CA VAL A 145 29.55 -8.94 10.81
C VAL A 145 30.82 -8.10 10.88
N ASN A 146 30.77 -6.90 11.44
CA ASN A 146 31.91 -5.98 11.44
C ASN A 146 32.80 -6.07 12.69
N TYR A 147 32.27 -6.54 13.82
CA TYR A 147 33.00 -6.51 15.09
C TYR A 147 33.23 -7.87 15.72
N ASN A 148 32.34 -8.85 15.51
CA ASN A 148 32.41 -10.14 16.20
C ASN A 148 32.94 -11.28 15.31
N LEU A 149 32.78 -11.18 13.98
CA LEU A 149 33.24 -12.22 13.06
C LEU A 149 34.72 -12.01 12.68
N PRO A 150 35.53 -13.09 12.63
CA PRO A 150 36.93 -12.99 12.22
C PRO A 150 37.01 -12.55 10.75
N PHE A 151 37.86 -11.57 10.49
CA PHE A 151 38.13 -11.10 9.13
C PHE A 151 38.95 -12.12 8.35
N SER A 152 38.57 -12.36 7.09
CA SER A 152 39.41 -13.10 6.14
C SER A 152 40.73 -12.35 5.93
N PRO A 153 41.85 -13.02 5.61
CA PRO A 153 43.12 -12.37 5.24
C PRO A 153 43.00 -11.32 4.11
N LYS A 154 41.90 -11.33 3.35
CA LYS A 154 41.55 -10.31 2.34
C LYS A 154 40.70 -9.12 2.88
N LYS A 155 40.59 -8.92 4.20
CA LYS A 155 39.73 -7.92 4.86
C LYS A 155 38.24 -7.99 4.49
N LYS A 156 37.76 -9.14 4.02
CA LYS A 156 36.32 -9.39 3.79
C LYS A 156 35.73 -10.10 5.01
N PRO A 157 34.49 -9.77 5.42
CA PRO A 157 33.79 -10.56 6.43
C PRO A 157 33.64 -12.00 5.95
N TYR A 158 33.76 -12.99 6.85
CA TYR A 158 33.67 -14.41 6.51
C TYR A 158 32.30 -14.82 5.93
N TYR A 159 31.28 -13.97 6.10
CA TYR A 159 29.94 -14.25 5.65
C TYR A 159 29.68 -13.74 4.22
N GLU A 160 29.72 -14.65 3.25
CA GLU A 160 29.56 -14.37 1.81
C GLU A 160 28.21 -13.73 1.45
N TYR A 161 27.16 -13.96 2.25
CA TYR A 161 25.81 -13.44 2.01
C TYR A 161 25.56 -12.07 2.67
N THR A 162 26.58 -11.43 3.26
CA THR A 162 26.45 -10.14 3.96
C THR A 162 25.73 -9.08 3.11
N GLY A 163 26.12 -8.94 1.84
CA GLY A 163 25.50 -7.97 0.93
C GLY A 163 24.00 -8.24 0.71
N LEU A 164 23.60 -9.52 0.62
CA LEU A 164 22.20 -9.87 0.43
C LEU A 164 21.33 -9.48 1.64
N TRP A 165 21.83 -9.69 2.87
CA TRP A 165 21.08 -9.31 4.06
C TRP A 165 20.99 -7.81 4.27
N HIS A 166 21.99 -7.04 3.85
CA HIS A 166 21.87 -5.58 3.86
C HIS A 166 20.81 -5.08 2.89
N ILE A 167 20.76 -5.62 1.67
CA ILE A 167 19.70 -5.28 0.70
C ILE A 167 18.32 -5.72 1.22
N TYR A 168 18.22 -6.93 1.81
CA TYR A 168 16.99 -7.43 2.43
C TYR A 168 16.46 -6.45 3.48
N ALA A 169 17.33 -6.01 4.39
CA ALA A 169 16.95 -5.08 5.45
C ALA A 169 16.50 -3.73 4.90
N ILE A 170 17.21 -3.19 3.90
CA ILE A 170 16.85 -1.91 3.26
C ILE A 170 15.46 -2.02 2.62
N LEU A 171 15.19 -3.09 1.87
CA LEU A 171 13.89 -3.30 1.23
C LEU A 171 12.78 -3.53 2.25
N SER A 172 13.05 -4.29 3.32
CA SER A 172 12.08 -4.51 4.40
C SER A 172 11.73 -3.20 5.10
N MET A 173 12.73 -2.41 5.49
CA MET A 173 12.50 -1.10 6.11
C MET A 173 11.77 -0.14 5.17
N ASN A 174 12.11 -0.14 3.87
CA ASN A 174 11.39 0.65 2.87
C ASN A 174 9.91 0.27 2.79
N SER A 175 9.59 -1.03 2.82
CA SER A 175 8.22 -1.53 2.81
C SER A 175 7.42 -1.08 4.04
N TRP A 176 8.01 -1.17 5.24
CA TRP A 176 7.32 -0.72 6.46
C TRP A 176 7.17 0.79 6.55
N ILE A 177 8.11 1.56 5.99
CA ILE A 177 7.97 3.02 5.87
C ILE A 177 6.78 3.36 4.97
N TRP A 178 6.70 2.76 3.79
CA TRP A 178 5.59 3.05 2.88
C TRP A 178 4.24 2.57 3.42
N SER A 179 4.21 1.44 4.13
CA SER A 179 3.03 1.00 4.86
C SER A 179 2.59 1.99 5.94
N ALA A 180 3.52 2.53 6.75
CA ALA A 180 3.16 3.56 7.73
C ALA A 180 2.65 4.85 7.06
N VAL A 181 3.24 5.23 5.92
CA VAL A 181 2.82 6.42 5.16
C VAL A 181 1.45 6.20 4.53
N SER A 182 1.17 5.06 3.90
CA SER A 182 -0.12 4.75 3.27
C SER A 182 -1.26 4.69 4.28
N HIS A 183 -1.06 4.03 5.42
CA HIS A 183 -2.05 3.96 6.50
C HIS A 183 -2.26 5.29 7.22
N SER A 184 -1.26 6.19 7.20
CA SER A 184 -1.43 7.53 7.77
C SER A 184 -2.20 8.45 6.83
N ARG A 185 -1.81 8.46 5.55
CA ARG A 185 -2.40 9.27 4.49
C ARG A 185 -2.58 8.44 3.23
N ASP A 186 -3.82 8.03 3.04
CA ASP A 186 -4.25 7.19 1.94
C ASP A 186 -4.57 8.06 0.71
N VAL A 187 -3.56 8.23 -0.15
CA VAL A 187 -3.66 8.84 -1.47
C VAL A 187 -3.17 7.83 -2.50
N GLU A 188 -3.66 7.92 -3.74
CA GLU A 188 -3.35 6.94 -4.79
C GLU A 188 -1.84 6.71 -4.96
N LEU A 189 -1.03 7.76 -4.83
CA LEU A 189 0.43 7.66 -4.91
C LEU A 189 1.02 6.85 -3.75
N THR A 190 0.59 7.08 -2.51
CA THR A 190 1.15 6.38 -1.33
C THR A 190 0.70 4.93 -1.30
N GLU A 191 -0.53 4.65 -1.73
CA GLU A 191 -1.05 3.29 -1.91
C GLU A 191 -0.22 2.52 -2.96
N LYS A 192 0.03 3.12 -4.14
CA LYS A 192 0.86 2.50 -5.18
C LYS A 192 2.29 2.23 -4.72
N LEU A 193 2.89 3.16 -3.97
CA LEU A 193 4.24 3.00 -3.44
C LEU A 193 4.32 1.92 -2.36
N ASP A 194 3.31 1.81 -1.50
CA ASP A 194 3.20 0.74 -0.52
C ASP A 194 3.13 -0.64 -1.20
N TYR A 195 2.19 -0.85 -2.12
CA TYR A 195 2.11 -2.10 -2.87
C TYR A 195 3.41 -2.43 -3.63
N SER A 196 4.00 -1.42 -4.29
CA SER A 196 5.26 -1.61 -5.02
C SER A 196 6.40 -2.04 -4.09
N SER A 197 6.49 -1.43 -2.90
CA SER A 197 7.51 -1.74 -1.91
C SER A 197 7.33 -3.15 -1.31
N VAL A 198 6.09 -3.57 -1.03
CA VAL A 198 5.76 -4.91 -0.55
C VAL A 198 6.11 -5.97 -1.60
N VAL A 199 5.75 -5.73 -2.87
CA VAL A 199 6.07 -6.64 -3.99
C VAL A 199 7.58 -6.77 -4.16
N ALA A 200 8.32 -5.65 -4.12
CA ALA A 200 9.77 -5.66 -4.20
C ALA A 200 10.40 -6.46 -3.03
N PHE A 201 9.90 -6.25 -1.82
CA PHE A 201 10.38 -6.95 -0.63
C PHE A 201 10.10 -8.46 -0.68
N ILE A 202 8.90 -8.88 -1.07
CA ILE A 202 8.54 -10.30 -1.23
C ILE A 202 9.37 -10.96 -2.33
N GLY A 203 9.50 -10.29 -3.48
CA GLY A 203 10.31 -10.79 -4.60
C GLY A 203 11.78 -10.97 -4.22
N TYR A 204 12.34 -10.02 -3.48
CA TYR A 204 13.70 -10.13 -2.96
C TYR A 204 13.83 -11.22 -1.88
N SER A 205 12.83 -11.38 -1.03
CA SER A 205 12.78 -12.45 -0.02
C SER A 205 12.80 -13.83 -0.68
N LEU A 206 12.04 -14.01 -1.77
CA LEU A 206 12.06 -15.22 -2.58
C LEU A 206 13.44 -15.49 -3.18
N LEU A 207 14.09 -14.45 -3.73
CA LEU A 207 15.44 -14.55 -4.26
C LEU A 207 16.43 -15.02 -3.18
N VAL A 208 16.44 -14.37 -2.01
CA VAL A 208 17.34 -14.74 -0.90
C VAL A 208 17.04 -16.16 -0.42
N ALA A 209 15.77 -16.56 -0.33
CA ALA A 209 15.37 -17.90 0.07
C ALA A 209 15.93 -18.96 -0.90
N ILE A 210 15.82 -18.76 -2.21
CA ILE A 210 16.36 -19.66 -3.23
C ILE A 210 17.89 -19.73 -3.13
N LEU A 211 18.57 -18.59 -3.11
CA LEU A 211 20.03 -18.54 -3.04
C LEU A 211 20.57 -19.24 -1.77
N ARG A 212 19.88 -19.10 -0.64
CA ARG A 212 20.26 -19.74 0.63
C ARG A 212 19.90 -21.23 0.68
N ALA A 213 18.74 -21.63 0.16
CA ALA A 213 18.30 -23.03 0.15
C ALA A 213 19.21 -23.90 -0.73
N PHE A 214 19.61 -23.40 -1.89
CA PHE A 214 20.52 -24.11 -2.80
C PHE A 214 22.01 -23.81 -2.56
N ASN A 215 22.32 -22.98 -1.55
CA ASN A 215 23.69 -22.55 -1.20
C ASN A 215 24.50 -22.10 -2.44
N VAL A 216 23.89 -21.23 -3.26
CA VAL A 216 24.48 -20.78 -4.52
C VAL A 216 25.57 -19.74 -4.24
N ARG A 217 26.82 -20.14 -4.46
CA ARG A 217 28.01 -19.30 -4.23
C ARG A 217 28.59 -18.68 -5.49
N ASP A 218 28.36 -19.32 -6.63
CA ASP A 218 28.83 -18.82 -7.92
C ASP A 218 28.05 -17.58 -8.37
N GLU A 219 28.76 -16.53 -8.76
CA GLU A 219 28.16 -15.24 -9.10
C GLU A 219 27.35 -15.32 -10.41
N ALA A 220 27.79 -16.11 -11.39
CA ALA A 220 27.03 -16.28 -12.64
C ALA A 220 25.68 -16.97 -12.37
N SER A 221 25.69 -18.02 -11.54
CA SER A 221 24.49 -18.72 -11.10
C SER A 221 23.53 -17.82 -10.31
N ARG A 222 24.06 -16.92 -9.46
CA ARG A 222 23.24 -15.91 -8.75
C ARG A 222 22.54 -14.97 -9.72
N VAL A 223 23.25 -14.47 -10.73
CA VAL A 223 22.68 -13.58 -11.76
C VAL A 223 21.62 -14.31 -12.58
N MET A 224 21.88 -15.56 -12.98
CA MET A 224 20.92 -16.37 -13.72
C MET A 224 19.61 -16.61 -12.95
N ILE A 225 19.67 -16.79 -11.63
CA ILE A 225 18.48 -16.95 -10.78
C ILE A 225 17.81 -15.60 -10.50
N ALA A 226 18.59 -14.54 -10.26
CA ALA A 226 18.07 -13.22 -9.94
C ALA A 226 17.34 -12.56 -11.11
N ALA A 227 17.87 -12.68 -12.33
CA ALA A 227 17.33 -12.03 -13.52
C ALA A 227 15.83 -12.31 -13.77
N PRO A 228 15.35 -13.57 -13.82
CA PRO A 228 13.92 -13.84 -14.05
C PRO A 228 13.03 -13.35 -12.90
N ILE A 229 13.49 -13.45 -11.65
CA ILE A 229 12.72 -12.98 -10.48
C ILE A 229 12.61 -11.45 -10.50
N VAL A 230 13.72 -10.76 -10.74
CA VAL A 230 13.74 -9.30 -10.85
C VAL A 230 12.87 -8.85 -12.02
N ALA A 231 12.96 -9.50 -13.18
CA ALA A 231 12.11 -9.18 -14.33
C ALA A 231 10.62 -9.36 -14.01
N PHE A 232 10.24 -10.45 -13.34
CA PHE A 232 8.86 -10.66 -12.91
C PHE A 232 8.38 -9.57 -11.94
N VAL A 233 9.18 -9.27 -10.92
CA VAL A 233 8.88 -8.25 -9.90
C VAL A 233 8.74 -6.87 -10.55
N THR A 234 9.64 -6.49 -11.45
CA THR A 234 9.58 -5.18 -12.12
C THR A 234 8.36 -5.10 -13.05
N THR A 235 8.09 -6.13 -13.85
CA THR A 235 6.87 -6.18 -14.67
C THR A 235 5.61 -6.11 -13.81
N HIS A 236 5.57 -6.78 -12.67
CA HIS A 236 4.42 -6.74 -11.76
C HIS A 236 4.24 -5.36 -11.11
N ILE A 237 5.32 -4.72 -10.68
CA ILE A 237 5.28 -3.34 -10.15
C ILE A 237 4.81 -2.38 -11.24
N LEU A 238 5.33 -2.49 -12.47
CA LEU A 238 4.88 -1.67 -13.60
C LEU A 238 3.39 -1.89 -13.88
N TYR A 239 2.93 -3.14 -13.85
CA TYR A 239 1.51 -3.47 -14.00
C TYR A 239 0.65 -2.78 -12.92
N LEU A 240 1.04 -2.85 -11.64
CA LEU A 240 0.30 -2.21 -10.55
C LEU A 240 0.29 -0.66 -10.62
N ASN A 241 1.34 -0.05 -11.17
CA ASN A 241 1.46 1.41 -11.26
C ASN A 241 0.75 2.00 -12.49
N PHE A 242 0.92 1.35 -13.66
CA PHE A 242 0.48 1.86 -14.96
C PHE A 242 -0.83 1.28 -15.44
N TYR A 243 -1.11 0.01 -15.13
CA TYR A 243 -2.42 -0.52 -15.44
C TYR A 243 -3.36 0.16 -14.45
N GLN A 244 -4.23 1.01 -14.98
CA GLN A 244 -5.25 1.65 -14.16
C GLN A 244 -5.90 0.54 -13.34
N LEU A 245 -5.81 0.65 -12.02
CA LEU A 245 -6.84 0.14 -11.14
C LEU A 245 -8.13 0.96 -11.39
N ASP A 246 -8.56 1.06 -12.67
CA ASP A 246 -9.84 1.57 -13.17
C ASP A 246 -10.91 0.53 -12.82
N TYR A 247 -11.05 0.33 -11.52
CA TYR A 247 -12.23 -0.23 -10.89
C TYR A 247 -13.29 0.90 -10.75
N GLY A 248 -13.45 1.68 -11.82
CA GLY A 248 -14.60 2.52 -12.11
C GLY A 248 -15.59 1.83 -13.06
N MET A 249 -15.27 0.62 -13.53
CA MET A 249 -16.30 -0.29 -14.00
C MET A 249 -16.97 -0.92 -12.78
N SER A 250 -18.21 -0.49 -12.55
CA SER A 250 -19.23 -1.33 -11.94
C SER A 250 -19.01 -2.80 -12.36
N HIS A 251 -19.26 -3.70 -11.41
CA HIS A 251 -19.09 -5.14 -11.49
C HIS A 251 -19.81 -5.85 -12.66
N SER A 252 -20.37 -5.10 -13.61
CA SER A 252 -21.18 -5.56 -14.74
C SER A 252 -20.38 -5.88 -16.01
N SER A 253 -19.15 -5.40 -16.16
CA SER A 253 -18.44 -5.50 -17.46
C SER A 253 -17.42 -6.63 -17.55
N MET A 254 -16.97 -7.20 -16.43
CA MET A 254 -16.03 -8.34 -16.44
C MET A 254 -16.73 -9.66 -16.77
N THR A 255 -18.06 -9.71 -16.61
CA THR A 255 -18.92 -10.80 -17.08
C THR A 255 -19.04 -10.85 -18.61
N PHE A 256 -18.85 -9.73 -19.32
CA PHE A 256 -19.08 -9.69 -20.77
C PHE A 256 -17.87 -10.11 -21.61
N PHE A 257 -16.64 -10.01 -21.09
CA PHE A 257 -15.43 -10.38 -21.83
C PHE A 257 -15.10 -11.88 -21.76
N LEU A 258 -15.56 -12.59 -20.72
CA LEU A 258 -15.34 -14.03 -20.58
C LEU A 258 -16.43 -14.91 -21.23
N LEU A 259 -17.57 -14.33 -21.60
CA LEU A 259 -18.66 -15.06 -22.30
C LEU A 259 -18.53 -15.08 -23.83
N ASN A 260 -17.62 -14.29 -24.42
CA ASN A 260 -17.44 -14.21 -25.88
C ASN A 260 -16.12 -14.81 -26.40
N ASN A 261 -15.35 -15.51 -25.56
CA ASN A 261 -14.18 -16.29 -25.95
C ASN A 261 -14.13 -17.66 -25.23
N ALA A 262 -15.29 -18.29 -25.06
CA ALA A 262 -15.44 -19.70 -24.70
C ALA A 262 -16.45 -20.35 -25.64
#